data_AF-A0A7D5ZHG5-F1
#
_entry.id   AF-A0A7D5ZHG5-F1
#
_cell.length_a   1.000
_cell.length_b   1.000
_cell.length_c   1.000
_cell.angle_alpha   90.00
_cell.angle_beta   90.00
_cell.angle_gamma   90.00
#
_symmetry.space_group_name_H-M   'P 1'
#
loop_
_entity.id
_entity.type
_entity.pdbx_description
1 polymer ?
#
loop_
_entity_poly.entity_id
_entity_poly.type
_entity_poly.pdbx_seq_one_letter_code
_entity_poly.pdbx_strand_id
1 'polypeptide(L)'
;MNMSRHRSVLLAVAGAALILPLTACQGDGDAASAPAASASATAQGSAGNATGTPGPAGTADPAGSAGSSGSAGSTGSNGTKGSTGSPGTGGSTGRQSSAGSPVCGARDVKVTAALQGGAPYTHIVLTARNTSGHSCRLAGFPHVQFLESHKQDAPAVAGSKPAAPVVLAAGEPAYALVKLSDGGRDEDVEPVSAFSVTLEGDPTVITVAAPGSEGIAVDGAKALTGYWTSELRNGADDF
;
A
#
# COMPACT_ATOMS: atom_id res chain seq x y z
N MET A 1 27.65 -41.11 42.00
CA MET A 1 28.92 -41.83 41.73
C MET A 1 28.88 -42.39 40.31
N ASN A 2 30.02 -42.23 39.60
CA ASN A 2 30.53 -43.03 38.47
C ASN A 2 29.68 -43.18 37.18
N MET A 3 30.20 -43.07 35.97
CA MET A 3 31.46 -42.57 35.40
C MET A 3 31.26 -42.56 33.87
N SER A 4 31.85 -41.57 33.21
CA SER A 4 31.89 -41.39 31.75
C SER A 4 32.28 -42.64 30.96
N ARG A 5 31.72 -42.79 29.74
CA ARG A 5 32.47 -43.31 28.57
C ARG A 5 32.07 -42.58 27.30
N HIS A 6 32.89 -41.59 26.93
CA HIS A 6 32.97 -41.02 25.60
C HIS A 6 33.34 -42.10 24.57
N ARG A 7 32.61 -42.16 23.46
CA ARG A 7 33.05 -42.85 22.25
C ARG A 7 33.21 -41.83 21.14
N SER A 8 34.44 -41.42 20.94
CA SER A 8 34.89 -40.68 19.75
C SER A 8 34.85 -41.63 18.56
N VAL A 9 34.08 -41.30 17.54
CA VAL A 9 34.16 -41.94 16.22
C VAL A 9 34.57 -40.85 15.23
N LEU A 10 35.84 -40.91 14.83
CA LEU A 10 36.36 -40.22 13.65
C LEU A 10 36.00 -41.06 12.43
N LEU A 11 35.28 -40.46 11.47
CA LEU A 11 35.23 -40.96 10.10
C LEU A 11 35.67 -39.83 9.17
N ALA A 12 36.80 -40.04 8.52
CA ALA A 12 37.26 -39.28 7.36
C ALA A 12 36.59 -39.84 6.11
N VAL A 13 36.00 -38.99 5.28
CA VAL A 13 35.64 -39.34 3.89
C VAL A 13 36.02 -38.20 2.96
N ALA A 14 36.57 -38.63 1.83
CA ALA A 14 37.38 -37.92 0.87
C ALA A 14 36.71 -36.74 0.15
N GLY A 15 37.54 -35.78 -0.21
CA GLY A 15 37.19 -34.67 -1.07
C GLY A 15 37.01 -35.09 -2.53
N ALA A 16 36.04 -34.43 -3.17
CA ALA A 16 35.98 -34.29 -4.62
C ALA A 16 36.12 -32.79 -4.92
N ALA A 17 37.26 -32.39 -5.47
CA ALA A 17 37.46 -31.06 -6.03
C ALA A 17 36.82 -31.03 -7.41
N LEU A 18 35.69 -30.33 -7.54
CA LEU A 18 35.10 -29.99 -8.84
C LEU A 18 35.71 -28.65 -9.28
N ILE A 19 36.62 -28.74 -10.24
CA ILE A 19 37.21 -27.63 -10.99
C ILE A 19 36.18 -27.13 -12.02
N LEU A 20 35.62 -25.93 -11.79
CA LEU A 20 34.86 -25.18 -12.79
C LEU A 20 35.83 -24.36 -13.65
N PRO A 21 35.86 -24.50 -14.99
CA PRO A 21 36.62 -23.60 -15.84
C PRO A 21 35.92 -22.23 -15.92
N LEU A 22 36.59 -21.20 -15.40
CA LEU A 22 36.26 -19.80 -15.64
C LEU A 22 36.50 -19.47 -17.12
N THR A 23 35.44 -19.17 -17.86
CA THR A 23 35.55 -18.49 -19.16
C THR A 23 35.75 -17.00 -18.89
N ALA A 24 37.01 -16.58 -18.79
CA ALA A 24 37.37 -15.17 -18.84
C ALA A 24 37.15 -14.65 -20.27
N CYS A 25 36.16 -13.79 -20.46
CA CYS A 25 36.12 -12.91 -21.64
C CYS A 25 36.90 -11.65 -21.27
N GLN A 26 38.15 -11.66 -21.72
CA GLN A 26 39.16 -10.63 -21.58
C GLN A 26 38.94 -9.62 -22.71
N GLY A 27 38.75 -8.35 -22.35
CA GLY A 27 38.53 -7.26 -23.30
C GLY A 27 39.23 -6.00 -22.80
N ASP A 28 40.56 -5.99 -22.88
CA ASP A 28 41.38 -4.79 -22.73
C ASP A 28 41.57 -4.16 -24.12
N GLY A 29 41.22 -2.89 -24.23
CA GLY A 29 41.41 -2.06 -25.41
C GLY A 29 41.48 -0.61 -24.98
N ASP A 30 42.69 -0.14 -24.74
CA ASP A 30 43.03 1.21 -24.29
C ASP A 30 43.17 2.20 -25.46
N ALA A 31 43.01 3.48 -25.12
CA ALA A 31 43.54 4.68 -25.76
C ALA A 31 43.13 5.12 -27.20
N ALA A 32 42.40 6.24 -27.19
CA ALA A 32 42.79 7.54 -27.76
C ALA A 32 42.19 8.04 -29.10
N SER A 33 41.76 9.31 -28.99
CA SER A 33 41.78 10.41 -29.98
C SER A 33 40.43 10.85 -30.56
N ALA A 34 40.03 12.06 -30.15
CA ALA A 34 39.17 12.96 -30.93
C ALA A 34 39.92 13.47 -32.19
N PRO A 35 39.22 13.96 -33.23
CA PRO A 35 38.93 15.40 -33.25
C PRO A 35 37.59 15.83 -33.91
N ALA A 36 37.16 17.03 -33.48
CA ALA A 36 36.53 18.16 -34.19
C ALA A 36 35.41 17.98 -35.27
N ALA A 37 34.25 18.58 -34.93
CA ALA A 37 33.50 19.64 -35.63
C ALA A 37 33.01 19.53 -37.09
N SER A 38 31.68 19.72 -37.26
CA SER A 38 30.97 20.65 -38.20
C SER A 38 29.45 20.41 -38.03
N ALA A 39 28.65 21.27 -37.40
CA ALA A 39 28.11 22.58 -37.80
C ALA A 39 27.05 22.55 -38.91
N SER A 40 25.83 22.98 -38.51
CA SER A 40 24.80 23.71 -39.29
C SER A 40 23.92 22.89 -40.27
N ALA A 41 22.63 23.16 -40.51
CA ALA A 41 21.80 24.34 -40.25
C ALA A 41 20.27 24.03 -40.36
N THR A 42 19.47 24.71 -39.53
CA THR A 42 18.24 25.50 -39.82
C THR A 42 17.20 25.10 -40.87
N ALA A 43 15.92 25.15 -40.46
CA ALA A 43 14.84 26.06 -40.92
C ALA A 43 13.57 25.72 -40.09
N GLN A 44 12.91 26.56 -39.29
CA GLN A 44 12.39 27.94 -39.36
C GLN A 44 11.22 28.16 -40.34
N GLY A 45 10.12 28.69 -39.77
CA GLY A 45 9.01 29.39 -40.44
C GLY A 45 7.67 29.04 -39.77
N SER A 46 7.22 29.73 -38.72
CA SER A 46 6.40 30.98 -38.73
C SER A 46 5.05 30.81 -39.47
N ALA A 47 3.93 31.47 -39.17
CA ALA A 47 3.38 32.29 -38.10
C ALA A 47 1.99 32.69 -38.66
N GLY A 48 0.94 32.88 -37.85
CA GLY A 48 -0.34 33.35 -38.36
C GLY A 48 -1.29 33.80 -37.26
N ASN A 49 -1.48 35.12 -37.21
CA ASN A 49 -2.17 35.91 -36.18
C ASN A 49 -3.57 36.30 -36.68
N ALA A 50 -4.62 36.26 -35.87
CA ALA A 50 -5.82 37.10 -36.05
C ALA A 50 -6.72 37.17 -34.80
N THR A 51 -7.05 38.40 -34.43
CA THR A 51 -7.96 38.89 -33.38
C THR A 51 -9.41 39.01 -33.86
N GLY A 52 -10.40 38.95 -32.95
CA GLY A 52 -11.79 39.34 -33.23
C GLY A 52 -12.82 39.12 -32.10
N THR A 53 -13.06 40.17 -31.30
CA THR A 53 -14.33 40.75 -30.73
C THR A 53 -15.43 39.90 -30.02
N PRO A 54 -16.07 40.39 -28.92
CA PRO A 54 -17.18 39.71 -28.20
C PRO A 54 -18.61 40.32 -28.38
N GLY A 55 -19.65 39.49 -28.12
CA GLY A 55 -21.06 39.82 -27.76
C GLY A 55 -22.14 39.45 -28.81
N PRO A 56 -23.46 39.29 -28.49
CA PRO A 56 -24.19 39.56 -27.23
C PRO A 56 -25.19 38.44 -26.77
N ALA A 57 -26.07 38.79 -25.81
CA ALA A 57 -26.94 37.99 -24.94
C ALA A 57 -28.36 37.61 -25.46
N GLY A 58 -29.05 36.75 -24.69
CA GLY A 58 -30.51 36.52 -24.64
C GLY A 58 -30.91 35.04 -24.85
N THR A 59 -31.93 34.42 -24.23
CA THR A 59 -32.94 34.77 -23.22
C THR A 59 -33.58 33.44 -22.74
N ALA A 60 -34.19 33.52 -21.55
CA ALA A 60 -35.01 32.63 -20.73
C ALA A 60 -35.82 31.42 -21.30
N ASP A 61 -36.22 30.62 -20.30
CA ASP A 61 -37.03 29.38 -20.21
C ASP A 61 -38.31 29.29 -21.06
N PRO A 62 -38.91 28.08 -21.07
CA PRO A 62 -40.21 28.00 -20.41
C PRO A 62 -40.36 26.85 -19.39
N ALA A 63 -41.21 27.15 -18.41
CA ALA A 63 -41.71 26.31 -17.34
C ALA A 63 -42.79 25.30 -17.80
N GLY A 64 -43.07 24.32 -16.91
CA GLY A 64 -44.22 23.43 -16.89
C GLY A 64 -43.80 22.01 -16.48
N SER A 65 -44.34 21.35 -15.46
CA SER A 65 -45.74 21.34 -15.05
C SER A 65 -45.90 21.02 -13.55
N ALA A 66 -46.91 21.67 -12.97
CA ALA A 66 -47.48 21.36 -11.68
C ALA A 66 -48.37 20.10 -11.72
N GLY A 67 -48.53 19.46 -10.57
CA GLY A 67 -49.55 18.48 -10.24
C GLY A 67 -49.19 17.83 -8.89
N SER A 68 -50.06 17.69 -7.91
CA SER A 68 -51.46 18.06 -7.77
C SER A 68 -51.77 18.15 -6.27
N SER A 69 -52.72 19.01 -5.92
CA SER A 69 -53.30 19.18 -4.59
C SER A 69 -54.03 17.94 -4.10
N GLY A 70 -53.88 17.61 -2.81
CA GLY A 70 -54.65 16.58 -2.11
C GLY A 70 -55.07 17.03 -0.71
N SER A 71 -56.27 17.60 -0.64
CA SER A 71 -57.26 17.75 0.45
C SER A 71 -56.87 17.75 1.93
N ALA A 72 -57.34 18.81 2.61
CA ALA A 72 -57.59 18.85 4.04
C ALA A 72 -58.77 17.94 4.44
N GLY A 73 -58.66 17.26 5.58
CA GLY A 73 -59.72 16.48 6.22
C GLY A 73 -59.58 16.50 7.74
N SER A 74 -60.47 17.29 8.37
CA SER A 74 -61.09 17.19 9.70
C SER A 74 -60.41 16.43 10.86
N THR A 75 -60.35 17.13 12.00
CA THR A 75 -60.16 16.65 13.38
C THR A 75 -61.12 15.52 13.80
N GLY A 76 -60.60 14.53 14.53
CA GLY A 76 -61.40 13.56 15.30
C GLY A 76 -60.57 12.49 16.04
N SER A 77 -60.45 12.68 17.36
CA SER A 77 -60.48 11.67 18.44
C SER A 77 -59.40 10.56 18.59
N ASN A 78 -58.98 10.44 19.86
CA ASN A 78 -58.09 9.44 20.48
C ASN A 78 -58.35 7.97 20.07
N GLY A 79 -57.27 7.20 19.87
CA GLY A 79 -57.34 5.74 19.80
C GLY A 79 -56.01 5.03 19.52
N THR A 80 -55.42 4.47 20.59
CA THR A 80 -54.60 3.24 20.67
C THR A 80 -53.27 3.08 19.91
N LYS A 81 -52.24 2.80 20.72
CA LYS A 81 -50.89 2.29 20.47
C LYS A 81 -50.83 1.16 19.42
N GLY A 82 -50.16 1.40 18.30
CA GLY A 82 -49.79 0.42 17.29
C GLY A 82 -48.27 0.19 17.26
N SER A 83 -47.88 -1.09 17.25
CA SER A 83 -46.51 -1.60 17.36
C SER A 83 -45.56 -1.11 16.26
N THR A 84 -44.30 -0.94 16.65
CA THR A 84 -43.12 -0.65 15.82
C THR A 84 -42.97 -1.63 14.65
N GLY A 85 -43.13 -1.14 13.42
CA GLY A 85 -42.69 -1.84 12.21
C GLY A 85 -41.17 -1.78 12.05
N SER A 86 -40.54 -2.91 11.77
CA SER A 86 -39.14 -2.97 11.35
C SER A 86 -38.96 -2.41 9.94
N PRO A 87 -37.92 -1.62 9.64
CA PRO A 87 -37.62 -1.23 8.27
C PRO A 87 -36.99 -2.41 7.52
N GLY A 88 -37.53 -2.71 6.34
CA GLY A 88 -37.02 -3.75 5.44
C GLY A 88 -35.62 -3.44 4.90
N THR A 89 -34.88 -4.50 4.62
CA THR A 89 -33.56 -4.48 3.99
C THR A 89 -33.70 -4.02 2.53
N GLY A 90 -33.43 -2.73 2.29
CA GLY A 90 -33.27 -2.16 0.95
C GLY A 90 -31.88 -2.44 0.40
N GLY A 91 -31.81 -2.93 -0.84
CA GLY A 91 -30.59 -3.27 -1.55
C GLY A 91 -29.63 -2.08 -1.71
N SER A 92 -28.34 -2.34 -1.49
CA SER A 92 -27.28 -1.36 -1.70
C SER A 92 -26.88 -1.33 -3.18
N THR A 93 -27.60 -0.53 -3.98
CA THR A 93 -27.03 0.02 -5.22
C THR A 93 -25.92 0.99 -4.85
N GLY A 94 -24.77 0.82 -5.50
CA GLY A 94 -23.51 1.53 -5.24
C GLY A 94 -23.69 3.00 -4.91
N ARG A 95 -23.40 3.35 -3.65
CA ARG A 95 -23.24 4.72 -3.22
C ARG A 95 -21.78 4.89 -2.84
N GLN A 96 -21.07 5.63 -3.68
CA GLN A 96 -19.75 6.23 -3.49
C GLN A 96 -19.34 6.33 -2.00
N SER A 97 -18.76 5.25 -1.48
CA SER A 97 -18.28 5.14 -0.11
C SER A 97 -16.91 5.78 -0.04
N SER A 98 -16.84 7.09 0.13
CA SER A 98 -15.53 7.76 0.27
C SER A 98 -15.44 8.69 1.49
N ALA A 99 -16.56 9.20 2.01
CA ALA A 99 -16.56 10.09 3.18
C ALA A 99 -17.38 9.59 4.39
N GLY A 100 -18.26 8.59 4.22
CA GLY A 100 -19.20 8.15 5.27
C GLY A 100 -18.90 6.81 5.94
N SER A 101 -17.92 6.04 5.43
CA SER A 101 -17.57 4.75 6.02
C SER A 101 -16.79 4.94 7.33
N PRO A 102 -17.08 4.17 8.39
CA PRO A 102 -16.31 4.22 9.62
C PRO A 102 -14.85 3.86 9.35
N VAL A 103 -13.93 4.39 10.17
CA VAL A 103 -12.51 4.00 10.11
C VAL A 103 -12.36 2.57 10.63
N CYS A 104 -11.58 1.74 9.94
CA CYS A 104 -11.25 0.41 10.44
C CYS A 104 -10.39 0.52 11.69
N GLY A 105 -10.77 -0.16 12.77
CA GLY A 105 -9.92 -0.39 13.93
C GLY A 105 -9.12 -1.68 13.80
N ALA A 106 -8.20 -1.91 14.73
CA ALA A 106 -7.34 -3.10 14.80
C ALA A 106 -8.14 -4.40 14.94
N ARG A 107 -9.35 -4.34 15.51
CA ARG A 107 -10.26 -5.49 15.63
C ARG A 107 -11.03 -5.78 14.35
N ASP A 108 -11.12 -4.82 13.45
CA ASP A 108 -11.87 -4.96 12.19
C ASP A 108 -11.05 -5.62 11.11
N VAL A 109 -9.72 -5.68 11.25
CA VAL A 109 -8.82 -6.22 10.24
C VAL A 109 -7.87 -7.28 10.79
N LYS A 110 -7.52 -8.23 9.95
CA LYS A 110 -6.36 -9.09 10.14
C LYS A 110 -5.21 -8.57 9.27
N VAL A 111 -4.09 -8.20 9.89
CA VAL A 111 -2.88 -7.78 9.18
C VAL A 111 -1.89 -8.94 9.10
N THR A 112 -1.31 -9.14 7.92
CA THR A 112 -0.28 -10.15 7.64
C THR A 112 0.82 -9.56 6.79
N ALA A 113 2.00 -10.18 6.76
CA ALA A 113 3.13 -9.76 5.96
C ALA A 113 3.62 -10.90 5.06
N ALA A 114 4.04 -10.56 3.84
CA ALA A 114 4.65 -11.50 2.91
C ALA A 114 5.77 -10.82 2.13
N LEU A 115 6.81 -11.58 1.76
CA LEU A 115 7.76 -11.13 0.75
C LEU A 115 7.05 -11.05 -0.61
N GLN A 116 7.31 -10.00 -1.36
CA GLN A 116 6.85 -9.92 -2.75
C GLN A 116 7.75 -10.79 -3.64
N GLY A 117 7.15 -11.51 -4.58
CA GLY A 117 7.92 -12.25 -5.57
C GLY A 117 8.57 -11.31 -6.59
N GLY A 118 9.82 -11.58 -6.96
CA GLY A 118 10.60 -10.74 -7.86
C GLY A 118 11.34 -9.62 -7.11
N ALA A 119 12.23 -8.92 -7.81
CA ALA A 119 12.92 -7.77 -7.25
C ALA A 119 11.94 -6.58 -7.08
N PRO A 120 12.12 -5.74 -6.04
CA PRO A 120 13.15 -5.82 -5.01
C PRO A 120 12.81 -6.78 -3.85
N TYR A 121 13.79 -7.62 -3.46
CA TYR A 121 13.67 -8.55 -2.32
C TYR A 121 13.81 -7.87 -0.95
N THR A 122 14.06 -6.56 -0.94
CA THR A 122 14.20 -5.72 0.26
C THR A 122 12.85 -5.18 0.75
N HIS A 123 11.74 -5.64 0.18
CA HIS A 123 10.40 -5.16 0.52
C HIS A 123 9.49 -6.31 0.94
N ILE A 124 8.55 -5.97 1.84
CA ILE A 124 7.41 -6.81 2.19
C ILE A 124 6.11 -6.10 1.83
N VAL A 125 5.08 -6.91 1.64
CA VAL A 125 3.70 -6.47 1.49
C VAL A 125 2.96 -6.75 2.78
N LEU A 126 2.45 -5.71 3.41
CA LEU A 126 1.40 -5.82 4.42
C LEU A 126 0.06 -6.02 3.72
N THR A 127 -0.72 -6.99 4.18
CA THR A 127 -2.11 -7.20 3.77
C THR A 127 -3.02 -7.03 4.96
N ALA A 128 -3.87 -6.00 4.95
CA ALA A 128 -4.96 -5.82 5.90
C ALA A 128 -6.27 -6.34 5.29
N ARG A 129 -6.82 -7.42 5.84
CA ARG A 129 -8.11 -7.97 5.40
C ARG A 129 -9.21 -7.61 6.38
N ASN A 130 -10.30 -7.04 5.89
CA ASN A 130 -11.46 -6.73 6.72
C ASN A 130 -12.18 -8.02 7.17
N THR A 131 -12.30 -8.20 8.48
CA THR A 131 -12.94 -9.33 9.16
C THR A 131 -14.18 -8.93 9.96
N SER A 132 -14.60 -7.66 9.93
CA SER A 132 -15.66 -7.10 10.79
C SER A 132 -17.10 -7.35 10.32
N GLY A 133 -17.28 -7.92 9.11
CA GLY A 133 -18.59 -8.18 8.51
C GLY A 133 -19.31 -6.93 7.96
N HIS A 134 -18.72 -5.74 8.09
CA HIS A 134 -19.25 -4.50 7.55
C HIS A 134 -18.16 -3.72 6.81
N SER A 135 -18.52 -2.70 6.02
CA SER A 135 -17.52 -1.89 5.32
C SER A 135 -16.85 -0.91 6.28
N CYS A 136 -15.53 -0.77 6.18
CA CYS A 136 -14.74 0.22 6.91
C CYS A 136 -13.65 0.79 6.01
N ARG A 137 -13.09 1.94 6.38
CA ARG A 137 -12.05 2.64 5.63
C ARG A 137 -10.72 2.57 6.39
N LEU A 138 -9.65 2.17 5.71
CA LEU A 138 -8.31 2.35 6.26
C LEU A 138 -7.93 3.83 6.12
N ALA A 139 -7.58 4.45 7.23
CA ALA A 139 -7.06 5.81 7.27
C ALA A 139 -5.54 5.78 7.24
N GLY A 140 -4.94 6.83 6.66
CA GLY A 140 -3.52 7.12 6.80
C GLY A 140 -2.56 6.02 6.29
N PHE A 141 -1.34 6.11 6.80
CA PHE A 141 -0.31 5.10 6.64
C PHE A 141 -0.42 4.09 7.77
N PRO A 142 0.01 2.83 7.59
CA PRO A 142 0.32 2.00 8.74
C PRO A 142 1.53 2.57 9.49
N HIS A 143 1.45 2.59 10.82
CA HIS A 143 2.59 2.87 11.68
C HIS A 143 3.33 1.57 11.94
N VAL A 144 4.50 1.40 11.35
CA VAL A 144 5.28 0.16 11.43
C VAL A 144 6.50 0.35 12.32
N GLN A 145 6.64 -0.46 13.35
CA GLN A 145 7.80 -0.46 14.24
C GLN A 145 8.43 -1.85 14.27
N PHE A 146 9.66 -1.97 13.79
CA PHE A 146 10.37 -3.24 13.64
C PHE A 146 11.13 -3.68 14.87
N LEU A 147 11.85 -2.75 15.50
CA LEU A 147 12.82 -3.05 16.54
C LEU A 147 12.34 -2.51 17.87
N GLU A 148 12.31 -3.34 18.90
CA GLU A 148 11.89 -2.92 20.25
C GLU A 148 12.85 -1.86 20.83
N SER A 149 14.13 -1.92 20.44
CA SER A 149 15.18 -0.94 20.76
C SER A 149 14.98 0.41 20.06
N HIS A 150 14.30 0.43 18.91
CA HIS A 150 14.01 1.62 18.12
C HIS A 150 12.50 1.79 17.98
N LYS A 151 11.88 2.41 18.99
CA LYS A 151 10.43 2.72 19.04
C LYS A 151 9.97 3.80 18.06
N GLN A 152 10.68 3.97 16.95
CA GLN A 152 10.33 4.93 15.91
C GLN A 152 9.59 4.21 14.79
N ASP A 153 8.55 4.84 14.29
CA ASP A 153 7.85 4.35 13.10
C ASP A 153 8.77 4.46 11.89
N ALA A 154 8.76 3.44 11.03
CA ALA A 154 9.34 3.53 9.71
C ALA A 154 8.68 4.70 8.95
N PRO A 155 9.46 5.71 8.50
CA PRO A 155 8.91 6.91 7.88
C PRO A 155 7.95 6.63 6.73
N ALA A 156 6.89 7.41 6.67
CA ALA A 156 5.88 7.31 5.62
C ALA A 156 6.34 7.98 4.31
N VAL A 157 6.14 7.30 3.18
CA VAL A 157 6.39 7.87 1.86
C VAL A 157 5.15 8.59 1.36
N ALA A 158 5.13 9.92 1.49
CA ALA A 158 3.97 10.76 1.15
C ALA A 158 3.45 10.54 -0.29
N GLY A 159 4.35 10.28 -1.25
CA GLY A 159 4.02 10.06 -2.67
C GLY A 159 3.20 8.79 -2.95
N SER A 160 3.22 7.82 -2.03
CA SER A 160 2.50 6.56 -2.20
C SER A 160 0.98 6.68 -1.97
N LYS A 161 0.49 7.82 -1.46
CA LYS A 161 -0.93 8.04 -1.14
C LYS A 161 -1.83 7.95 -2.38
N PRO A 162 -2.86 7.07 -2.40
CA PRO A 162 -3.78 6.96 -3.51
C PRO A 162 -4.69 8.19 -3.61
N ALA A 163 -5.18 8.46 -4.83
CA ALA A 163 -6.13 9.55 -5.08
C ALA A 163 -7.51 9.30 -4.46
N ALA A 164 -7.92 8.03 -4.34
CA ALA A 164 -9.19 7.63 -3.76
C ALA A 164 -9.00 7.03 -2.36
N PRO A 165 -9.97 7.21 -1.44
CA PRO A 165 -9.93 6.53 -0.13
C PRO A 165 -9.98 5.01 -0.25
N VAL A 166 -9.25 4.32 0.63
CA VAL A 166 -9.22 2.85 0.69
C VAL A 166 -10.35 2.36 1.58
N VAL A 167 -11.46 1.95 0.95
CA VAL A 167 -12.61 1.37 1.65
C VAL A 167 -12.66 -0.13 1.40
N LEU A 168 -12.68 -0.90 2.48
CA LEU A 168 -12.75 -2.35 2.48
C LEU A 168 -14.18 -2.79 2.73
N ALA A 169 -14.78 -3.50 1.77
CA ALA A 169 -15.97 -4.31 2.06
C ALA A 169 -15.59 -5.49 2.97
N ALA A 170 -16.59 -6.17 3.52
CA ALA A 170 -16.35 -7.35 4.35
C ALA A 170 -15.57 -8.41 3.56
N GLY A 171 -14.44 -8.86 4.11
CA GLY A 171 -13.54 -9.81 3.46
C GLY A 171 -12.55 -9.21 2.47
N GLU A 172 -12.67 -7.94 2.06
CA GLU A 172 -11.73 -7.33 1.11
C GLU A 172 -10.35 -7.05 1.73
N PRO A 173 -9.25 -7.26 0.98
CA PRO A 173 -7.92 -6.85 1.39
C PRO A 173 -7.55 -5.43 0.93
N ALA A 174 -6.64 -4.81 1.66
CA ALA A 174 -5.80 -3.71 1.19
C ALA A 174 -4.34 -4.05 1.43
N TYR A 175 -3.48 -3.37 0.68
CA TYR A 175 -2.05 -3.63 0.63
C TYR A 175 -1.28 -2.37 1.00
N ALA A 176 -0.29 -2.50 1.87
CA ALA A 176 0.73 -1.48 2.08
C ALA A 176 2.08 -2.14 1.88
N LEU A 177 3.02 -1.32 1.46
CA LEU A 177 4.29 -1.76 0.95
C LEU A 177 5.36 -1.20 1.87
N VAL A 178 6.30 -2.02 2.32
CA VAL A 178 7.28 -1.63 3.34
C VAL A 178 8.68 -2.01 2.88
N LYS A 179 9.56 -1.01 2.81
CA LYS A 179 10.98 -1.17 2.55
C LYS A 179 11.67 -1.53 3.85
N LEU A 180 12.52 -2.53 3.80
CA LEU A 180 13.26 -3.04 4.95
C LEU A 180 14.71 -2.54 4.98
N SER A 181 15.34 -2.39 3.82
CA SER A 181 16.71 -1.89 3.68
C SER A 181 17.00 -1.43 2.23
N ASP A 182 18.21 -0.93 1.97
CA ASP A 182 18.67 -0.53 0.63
C ASP A 182 19.27 -1.75 -0.15
N GLY A 183 19.57 -2.86 0.54
CA GLY A 183 20.02 -4.14 -0.05
C GLY A 183 21.51 -4.19 -0.39
N GLY A 184 22.27 -3.19 0.05
CA GLY A 184 23.72 -3.10 -0.03
C GLY A 184 24.44 -4.16 0.81
N ARG A 185 25.70 -4.42 0.44
CA ARG A 185 26.53 -5.42 1.12
C ARG A 185 27.02 -4.97 2.49
N ASP A 186 27.12 -3.66 2.69
CA ASP A 186 27.68 -3.00 3.87
C ASP A 186 26.58 -2.22 4.62
N GLU A 187 25.44 -2.87 4.87
CA GLU A 187 24.30 -2.31 5.62
C GLU A 187 24.21 -2.89 7.03
N ASP A 188 23.77 -2.05 7.97
CA ASP A 188 23.51 -2.44 9.35
C ASP A 188 22.08 -2.99 9.48
N VAL A 189 21.93 -4.29 9.18
CA VAL A 189 20.64 -4.98 9.26
C VAL A 189 20.51 -5.83 10.53
N GLU A 190 19.32 -5.80 11.12
CA GLU A 190 18.94 -6.65 12.27
C GLU A 190 17.86 -7.66 11.87
N PRO A 191 17.92 -8.91 12.36
CA PRO A 191 16.88 -9.89 12.12
C PRO A 191 15.64 -9.61 12.97
N VAL A 192 14.47 -9.58 12.33
CA VAL A 192 13.16 -9.32 12.95
C VAL A 192 12.22 -10.46 12.67
N SER A 193 11.75 -11.15 13.71
CA SER A 193 10.78 -12.26 13.60
C SER A 193 9.33 -11.81 13.75
N ALA A 194 9.09 -10.65 14.35
CA ALA A 194 7.78 -10.01 14.48
C ALA A 194 7.94 -8.51 14.67
N PHE A 195 6.95 -7.74 14.23
CA PHE A 195 6.95 -6.28 14.33
C PHE A 195 5.55 -5.76 14.65
N SER A 196 5.49 -4.50 15.07
CA SER A 196 4.23 -3.85 15.44
C SER A 196 3.67 -3.05 14.26
N VAL A 197 2.36 -3.16 14.06
CA VAL A 197 1.58 -2.31 13.17
C VAL A 197 0.47 -1.63 13.96
N THR A 198 0.37 -0.32 13.85
CA THR A 198 -0.74 0.45 14.42
C THR A 198 -1.47 1.16 13.26
N LEU A 199 -2.80 1.17 13.31
CA LEU A 199 -3.61 1.83 12.28
C LEU A 199 -3.80 3.30 12.63
N GLU A 200 -3.80 4.17 11.63
CA GLU A 200 -4.13 5.58 11.84
C GLU A 200 -5.51 5.73 12.50
N GLY A 201 -5.55 6.46 13.62
CA GLY A 201 -6.78 6.71 14.37
C GLY A 201 -7.20 5.58 15.33
N ASP A 202 -6.44 4.49 15.43
CA ASP A 202 -6.61 3.45 16.45
C ASP A 202 -5.25 3.10 17.08
N PRO A 203 -4.99 3.46 18.36
CA PRO A 203 -3.71 3.22 19.01
C PRO A 203 -3.45 1.74 19.38
N THR A 204 -4.38 0.84 19.08
CA THR A 204 -4.24 -0.59 19.38
C THR A 204 -3.15 -1.22 18.50
N VAL A 205 -2.11 -1.75 19.14
CA VAL A 205 -1.00 -2.43 18.47
C VAL A 205 -1.44 -3.79 17.93
N ILE A 206 -1.11 -4.04 16.66
CA ILE A 206 -1.24 -5.33 15.98
C ILE A 206 0.15 -5.93 15.85
N THR A 207 0.41 -7.06 16.50
CA THR A 207 1.66 -7.82 16.28
C THR A 207 1.56 -8.62 15.00
N VAL A 208 2.48 -8.38 14.08
CA VAL A 208 2.57 -9.06 12.79
C VAL A 208 3.82 -9.94 12.77
N ALA A 209 3.66 -11.22 12.45
CA ALA A 209 4.79 -12.12 12.24
C ALA A 209 5.53 -11.75 10.95
N ALA A 210 6.85 -11.68 11.02
CA ALA A 210 7.68 -11.50 9.84
C ALA A 210 7.59 -12.76 8.93
N PRO A 211 7.61 -12.60 7.60
CA PRO A 211 7.66 -13.73 6.69
C PRO A 211 8.99 -14.48 6.80
N GLY A 212 8.96 -15.81 6.62
CA GLY A 212 10.15 -16.68 6.69
C GLY A 212 10.47 -17.18 8.11
N SER A 213 11.11 -18.34 8.21
CA SER A 213 11.49 -18.94 9.52
C SER A 213 12.57 -18.15 10.25
N GLU A 214 13.47 -17.52 9.48
CA GLU A 214 14.57 -16.70 10.00
C GLU A 214 14.15 -15.24 10.23
N GLY A 215 12.90 -14.90 9.93
CA GLY A 215 12.42 -13.52 9.90
C GLY A 215 12.93 -12.73 8.71
N ILE A 216 12.93 -11.40 8.86
CA ILE A 216 13.37 -10.43 7.85
C ILE A 216 14.56 -9.62 8.35
N ALA A 217 15.48 -9.28 7.46
CA ALA A 217 16.59 -8.38 7.77
C ALA A 217 16.16 -6.93 7.56
N VAL A 218 16.28 -6.09 8.59
CA VAL A 218 15.80 -4.71 8.59
C VAL A 218 16.94 -3.77 8.95
N ASP A 219 17.20 -2.79 8.09
CA ASP A 219 17.95 -1.59 8.46
C ASP A 219 16.92 -0.52 8.86
N GLY A 220 16.77 -0.32 10.16
CA GLY A 220 15.77 0.61 10.71
C GLY A 220 15.96 2.05 10.25
N ALA A 221 17.18 2.46 9.87
CA ALA A 221 17.45 3.80 9.35
C ALA A 221 17.03 3.96 7.88
N LYS A 222 16.80 2.85 7.17
CA LYS A 222 16.43 2.80 5.75
C LYS A 222 15.01 2.32 5.49
N ALA A 223 14.34 1.83 6.53
CA ALA A 223 12.97 1.37 6.43
C ALA A 223 12.03 2.51 6.02
N LEU A 224 11.07 2.21 5.14
CA LEU A 224 10.06 3.15 4.66
C LEU A 224 8.71 2.45 4.54
N THR A 225 7.63 3.19 4.79
CA THR A 225 6.26 2.65 4.74
C THR A 225 5.40 3.40 3.73
N GLY A 226 4.78 2.65 2.81
CA GLY A 226 3.80 3.16 1.86
C GLY A 226 2.38 3.24 2.43
N TYR A 227 1.52 4.01 1.77
CA TYR A 227 0.10 4.14 2.12
C TYR A 227 -0.66 2.85 1.78
N TRP A 228 -1.79 2.64 2.45
CA TRP A 228 -2.71 1.56 2.09
C TRP A 228 -3.24 1.73 0.66
N THR A 229 -3.42 0.65 -0.08
CA THR A 229 -3.93 0.67 -1.45
C THR A 229 -4.89 -0.50 -1.65
N SER A 230 -5.91 -0.32 -2.49
CA SER A 230 -6.87 -1.39 -2.80
C SER A 230 -6.27 -2.49 -3.69
N GLU A 231 -5.24 -2.15 -4.45
CA GLU A 231 -4.56 -3.05 -5.38
C GLU A 231 -3.11 -3.22 -4.97
N LEU A 232 -2.57 -4.41 -5.17
CA LEU A 232 -1.15 -4.67 -4.92
C LEU A 232 -0.31 -3.90 -5.95
N ARG A 233 0.50 -2.96 -5.47
CA ARG A 233 1.48 -2.26 -6.31
C ARG A 233 2.77 -3.07 -6.42
N ASN A 234 3.43 -2.99 -7.56
CA ASN A 234 4.79 -3.52 -7.70
C ASN A 234 5.76 -2.49 -7.14
N GLY A 235 6.56 -2.88 -6.15
CA GLY A 235 7.43 -2.02 -5.36
C GLY A 235 8.70 -1.55 -6.08
N ALA A 236 8.58 -0.95 -7.26
CA ALA A 236 9.71 -0.35 -7.94
C ALA A 236 9.99 1.04 -7.32
N ASP A 237 10.85 1.01 -6.31
CA ASP A 237 11.63 2.10 -5.72
C ASP A 237 10.81 3.25 -5.10
N ASP A 238 10.71 3.18 -3.76
CA ASP A 238 10.16 4.14 -2.81
C ASP A 238 8.62 4.33 -2.74
N PHE A 239 7.86 3.55 -3.54
CA PHE A 239 6.38 3.41 -3.56
C PHE A 239 5.50 4.56 -4.07
#